data_AF-A0A812GS15-F1
#
_entry.id   AF-A0A812GS15-F1
#
_cell.length_a   1.000
_cell.length_b   1.000
_cell.length_c   1.000
_cell.angle_alpha   90.00
_cell.angle_beta   90.00
_cell.angle_gamma   90.00
#
_symmetry.space_group_name_H-M   'P 1'
#
loop_
_entity.id
_entity.type
_entity.pdbx_description
1 polymer ?
#
loop_
_entity_poly.entity_id
_entity_poly.type
_entity_poly.pdbx_seq_one_letter_code
_entity_poly.pdbx_strand_id
1 'polypeptide(L)'
;MEQSQSAAFLLSLALLYISITLTLGRPPVRRVLKVAWQAFFNESFRSEELFQRLHDQWVDLWKGWAAIFATLTECYAVLVLCLRLGGEESEKPPWQDLHIWFVLISLLALSCSCSPTARMDAMESRKFTIIVNVASVLTRADTPKQLLPTNTVASMMMSFIAAEPVFSVWVRVALIPVSVAIDWSQEAVGAGSKELALIVANELISSLFISCMLLQADFLMRKREAAAIDLEAQMKKSSDDAKEIQQILAAARRLLSVTCDCCEQLSNNWDLLNPTRRAMELPRRLQFRELRLMI
;
A
#
# COMPACT_ATOMS: atom_id res chain seq x y z
N MET A 1 35.87 7.45 38.89
CA MET A 1 34.83 6.40 39.00
C MET A 1 33.70 6.59 38.00
N GLU A 2 33.19 7.81 37.78
CA GLU A 2 32.07 8.07 36.86
C GLU A 2 32.32 7.67 35.38
N GLN A 3 33.54 7.86 34.86
CA GLN A 3 33.88 7.44 33.50
C GLN A 3 33.83 5.90 33.29
N SER A 4 34.21 5.13 34.30
CA SER A 4 34.18 3.67 34.25
C SER A 4 32.74 3.13 34.28
N GLN A 5 31.86 3.78 35.04
CA GLN A 5 30.43 3.43 35.08
C GLN A 5 29.72 3.78 33.77
N SER A 6 30.07 4.91 33.13
CA SER A 6 29.56 5.27 31.80
C SER A 6 30.01 4.30 30.71
N ALA A 7 31.27 3.85 30.73
CA ALA A 7 31.78 2.89 29.74
C ALA A 7 31.10 1.52 29.87
N ALA A 8 30.91 1.03 31.10
CA ALA A 8 30.21 -0.23 31.36
C ALA A 8 28.74 -0.19 30.93
N PHE A 9 28.06 0.95 31.13
CA PHE A 9 26.68 1.15 30.68
C PHE A 9 26.56 1.19 29.15
N LEU A 10 27.48 1.90 28.46
CA LEU A 10 27.48 1.92 26.99
C LEU A 10 27.78 0.54 26.40
N LEU A 11 28.68 -0.23 27.03
CA LEU A 11 28.99 -1.60 26.63
C LEU A 11 27.79 -2.53 26.80
N SER A 12 27.06 -2.44 27.92
CA SER A 12 25.86 -3.26 28.14
C SER A 12 24.74 -2.89 27.18
N LEU A 13 24.57 -1.59 26.87
CA LEU A 13 23.62 -1.13 25.85
C LEU A 13 24.00 -1.63 24.45
N ALA A 14 25.30 -1.61 24.10
CA ALA A 14 25.79 -2.14 22.83
C ALA A 14 25.59 -3.65 22.72
N LEU A 15 25.86 -4.41 23.79
CA LEU A 15 25.62 -5.86 23.84
C LEU A 15 24.13 -6.20 23.74
N LEU A 16 23.26 -5.42 24.41
CA LEU A 16 21.81 -5.55 24.30
C LEU A 16 21.35 -5.25 22.86
N TYR A 17 21.84 -4.17 22.26
CA TYR A 17 21.56 -3.83 20.87
C TYR A 17 21.99 -4.98 19.94
N ILE A 18 23.23 -5.47 20.06
CA ILE A 18 23.74 -6.60 19.27
C ILE A 18 22.83 -7.84 19.46
N SER A 19 22.51 -8.20 20.71
CA SER A 19 21.63 -9.33 21.03
C SER A 19 20.25 -9.19 20.38
N ILE A 20 19.63 -8.01 20.46
CA ILE A 20 18.35 -7.70 19.81
C ILE A 20 18.49 -7.80 18.28
N THR A 21 19.55 -7.26 17.70
CA THR A 21 19.75 -7.32 16.24
C THR A 21 20.02 -8.72 15.71
N LEU A 22 20.67 -9.59 16.49
CA LEU A 22 20.93 -10.99 16.16
C LEU A 22 19.67 -11.85 16.30
N THR A 23 18.85 -11.60 17.32
CA THR A 23 17.61 -12.35 17.59
C THR A 23 16.46 -11.96 16.66
N LEU A 24 16.41 -10.71 16.18
CA LEU A 24 15.35 -10.22 15.28
C LEU A 24 15.37 -10.82 13.86
N GLY A 25 16.25 -11.78 13.55
CA GLY A 25 16.23 -12.50 12.28
C GLY A 25 16.20 -11.57 11.07
N ARG A 26 17.07 -10.55 11.05
CA ARG A 26 17.00 -9.50 10.03
C ARG A 26 17.23 -10.09 8.64
N PRO A 27 16.38 -9.79 7.65
CA PRO A 27 16.72 -10.08 6.26
C PRO A 27 18.04 -9.36 5.94
N PRO A 28 18.91 -9.96 5.10
CA PRO A 28 20.18 -9.36 4.78
C PRO A 28 19.96 -7.94 4.23
N VAL A 29 20.70 -6.95 4.76
CA VAL A 29 20.59 -5.53 4.40
C VAL A 29 20.62 -5.34 2.88
N ARG A 30 21.38 -6.19 2.18
CA ARG A 30 21.44 -6.24 0.71
C ARG A 30 20.08 -6.49 0.04
N ARG A 31 19.20 -7.32 0.64
CA ARG A 31 17.84 -7.56 0.14
C ARG A 31 16.96 -6.32 0.35
N VAL A 32 17.07 -5.65 1.51
CA VAL A 32 16.32 -4.41 1.79
C VAL A 32 16.77 -3.29 0.84
N LEU A 33 18.07 -3.10 0.68
CA LEU A 33 18.65 -2.14 -0.27
C LEU A 33 18.25 -2.45 -1.71
N LYS A 34 18.21 -3.72 -2.10
CA LYS A 34 17.76 -4.13 -3.45
C LYS A 34 16.28 -3.79 -3.67
N VAL A 35 15.42 -4.02 -2.68
CA VAL A 35 13.99 -3.66 -2.74
C VAL A 35 13.83 -2.13 -2.82
N ALA A 36 14.54 -1.38 -1.99
CA ALA A 36 14.53 0.08 -2.04
C ALA A 36 15.01 0.60 -3.40
N TRP A 37 16.14 0.07 -3.91
CA TRP A 37 16.66 0.40 -5.22
C TRP A 37 15.66 0.10 -6.34
N GLN A 38 15.00 -1.05 -6.29
CA GLN A 38 13.97 -1.41 -7.26
C GLN A 38 12.73 -0.51 -7.15
N ALA A 39 12.31 -0.12 -5.96
CA ALA A 39 11.21 0.82 -5.78
C ALA A 39 11.51 2.20 -6.37
N PHE A 40 12.77 2.65 -6.28
CA PHE A 40 13.21 3.95 -6.81
C PHE A 40 13.50 3.96 -8.31
N PHE A 41 14.15 2.92 -8.84
CA PHE A 41 14.74 2.95 -10.18
C PHE A 41 14.11 1.98 -11.18
N ASN A 42 13.24 1.07 -10.76
CA ASN A 42 12.75 0.04 -11.68
C ASN A 42 11.53 0.54 -12.46
N GLU A 43 11.73 0.86 -13.73
CA GLU A 43 10.68 1.30 -14.67
C GLU A 43 9.66 0.20 -14.99
N SER A 44 9.97 -1.08 -14.70
CA SER A 44 9.08 -2.21 -15.00
C SER A 44 7.73 -2.18 -14.25
N PHE A 45 7.58 -1.30 -13.26
CA PHE A 45 6.32 -1.07 -12.53
C PHE A 45 5.54 0.16 -13.00
N ARG A 46 6.01 0.87 -14.04
CA ARG A 46 5.31 2.02 -14.66
C ARG A 46 4.29 1.59 -15.72
N SER A 47 3.51 0.54 -15.47
CA SER A 47 2.28 0.39 -16.26
C SER A 47 1.36 1.55 -15.87
N GLU A 48 0.94 2.37 -16.83
CA GLU A 48 0.08 3.53 -16.62
C GLU A 48 -1.24 3.10 -15.94
N GLU A 49 -1.74 1.90 -16.28
CA GLU A 49 -2.90 1.29 -15.64
C GLU A 49 -2.66 0.99 -14.15
N LEU A 50 -1.50 0.43 -13.78
CA LEU A 50 -1.16 0.17 -12.38
C LEU A 50 -1.01 1.47 -11.60
N PHE A 51 -0.40 2.49 -12.19
CA PHE A 51 -0.26 3.80 -11.57
C PHE A 51 -1.62 4.46 -11.30
N GLN A 52 -2.54 4.41 -12.26
CA GLN A 52 -3.87 4.99 -12.11
C GLN A 52 -4.71 4.25 -11.07
N ARG A 53 -4.72 2.91 -11.08
CA ARG A 53 -5.42 2.11 -10.06
C ARG A 53 -4.86 2.35 -8.65
N LEU A 54 -3.54 2.42 -8.51
CA LEU A 54 -2.90 2.74 -7.24
C LEU A 54 -3.26 4.14 -6.77
N HIS A 55 -3.27 5.13 -7.68
CA HIS A 55 -3.67 6.50 -7.35
C HIS A 55 -5.10 6.53 -6.80
N ASP A 56 -6.04 5.88 -7.48
CA ASP A 56 -7.44 5.82 -7.03
C ASP A 56 -7.56 5.16 -5.66
N GLN A 57 -6.86 4.04 -5.42
CA GLN A 57 -6.81 3.38 -4.11
C GLN A 57 -6.22 4.28 -3.02
N TRP A 58 -5.15 5.02 -3.34
CA TRP A 58 -4.54 5.97 -2.40
C TRP A 58 -5.47 7.13 -2.08
N VAL A 59 -6.25 7.62 -3.05
CA VAL A 59 -7.25 8.66 -2.84
C VAL A 59 -8.38 8.16 -1.93
N ASP A 60 -8.86 6.93 -2.14
CA ASP A 60 -9.88 6.33 -1.28
C ASP A 60 -9.38 6.10 0.14
N LEU A 61 -8.14 5.60 0.28
CA LEU A 61 -7.48 5.45 1.56
C LEU A 61 -7.30 6.82 2.24
N TRP A 62 -6.90 7.85 1.47
CA TRP A 62 -6.80 9.23 1.94
C TRP A 62 -8.12 9.72 2.50
N LYS A 63 -9.23 9.56 1.78
CA LYS A 63 -10.56 9.98 2.25
C LYS A 63 -10.97 9.28 3.56
N GLY A 64 -10.70 7.97 3.67
CA GLY A 64 -10.98 7.22 4.90
C GLY A 64 -10.17 7.70 6.11
N TRP A 65 -8.88 7.98 5.89
CA TRP A 65 -7.99 8.47 6.94
C TRP A 65 -8.20 9.94 7.27
N ALA A 66 -8.56 10.79 6.30
CA ALA A 66 -8.77 12.22 6.50
C ALA A 66 -9.82 12.51 7.57
N ALA A 67 -10.87 11.69 7.66
CA ALA A 67 -11.86 11.77 8.75
C ALA A 67 -11.23 11.49 10.12
N ILE A 68 -10.39 10.46 10.24
CA ILE A 68 -9.67 10.13 11.48
C ILE A 68 -8.73 11.27 11.86
N PHE A 69 -8.00 11.83 10.89
CA PHE A 69 -7.11 12.96 11.12
C PHE A 69 -7.86 14.23 11.50
N ALA A 70 -9.03 14.49 10.91
CA ALA A 70 -9.87 15.61 11.32
C ALA A 70 -10.24 15.46 12.80
N THR A 71 -10.75 14.30 13.21
CA THR A 71 -11.08 14.03 14.62
C THR A 71 -9.89 14.16 15.56
N LEU A 72 -8.73 13.60 15.19
CA LEU A 72 -7.51 13.74 16.00
C LEU A 72 -7.05 15.20 16.10
N THR A 73 -7.14 15.94 15.00
CA THR A 73 -6.81 17.37 14.97
C THR A 73 -7.80 18.18 15.80
N GLU A 74 -9.09 17.83 15.82
CA GLU A 74 -10.11 18.44 16.68
C GLU A 74 -9.82 18.16 18.16
N CYS A 75 -9.56 16.91 18.53
CA CYS A 75 -9.18 16.54 19.89
C CYS A 75 -7.93 17.32 20.36
N TYR A 76 -6.96 17.47 19.46
CA TYR A 76 -5.76 18.25 19.72
C TYR A 76 -6.05 19.75 19.86
N ALA A 77 -6.90 20.32 19.00
CA ALA A 77 -7.35 21.70 19.10
C ALA A 77 -8.03 21.98 20.45
N VAL A 78 -8.91 21.07 20.88
CA VAL A 78 -9.60 21.15 22.18
C VAL A 78 -8.59 21.09 23.31
N LEU A 79 -7.62 20.17 23.25
CA LEU A 79 -6.56 20.08 24.25
C LEU A 79 -5.77 21.39 24.36
N VAL A 80 -5.34 21.96 23.23
CA VAL A 80 -4.61 23.24 23.19
C VAL A 80 -5.46 24.38 23.77
N LEU A 81 -6.75 24.45 23.42
CA LEU A 81 -7.68 25.45 23.96
C LEU A 81 -7.86 25.27 25.47
N CYS A 82 -8.03 24.04 25.98
CA CYS A 82 -8.14 23.77 27.41
C CYS A 82 -6.87 24.17 28.16
N LEU A 83 -5.69 23.87 27.62
CA LEU A 83 -4.40 24.27 28.21
C LEU A 83 -4.24 25.79 28.24
N ARG A 84 -4.72 26.50 27.20
CA ARG A 84 -4.69 27.97 27.15
C ARG A 84 -5.69 28.62 28.10
N LEU A 85 -6.87 28.03 28.29
CA LEU A 85 -7.90 28.55 29.21
C LEU A 85 -7.60 28.24 30.69
N GLY A 86 -6.89 27.14 30.97
CA GLY A 86 -6.57 26.70 32.33
C GLY A 86 -5.14 26.96 32.80
N GLY A 87 -4.23 27.38 31.92
CA GLY A 87 -2.82 27.65 32.24
C GLY A 87 -2.55 29.09 32.67
N GLU A 88 -1.42 29.30 33.36
CA GLU A 88 -0.87 30.63 33.64
C GLU A 88 -0.71 31.45 32.34
N GLU A 89 -0.94 32.76 32.42
CA GLU A 89 -0.98 33.69 31.29
C GLU A 89 0.19 33.46 30.33
N SER A 90 -0.09 32.82 29.19
CA SER A 90 0.90 32.72 28.12
C SER A 90 1.19 34.12 27.60
N GLU A 91 2.46 34.52 27.62
CA GLU A 91 2.92 35.86 27.20
C GLU A 91 2.52 36.21 25.75
N LYS A 92 2.29 35.20 24.90
CA LYS A 92 1.88 35.39 23.50
C LYS A 92 0.35 35.36 23.36
N PRO A 93 -0.26 36.39 22.77
CA PRO A 93 -1.69 36.37 22.49
C PRO A 93 -2.05 35.29 21.45
N PRO A 94 -3.26 34.72 21.52
CA PRO A 94 -3.64 33.55 20.72
C PRO A 94 -3.65 33.80 19.21
N TRP A 95 -3.89 35.04 18.75
CA TRP A 95 -3.86 35.36 17.32
C TRP A 95 -2.44 35.41 16.73
N GLN A 96 -1.40 35.47 17.57
CA GLN A 96 0.01 35.38 17.15
C GLN A 96 0.54 33.94 17.20
N ASP A 97 -0.25 33.00 17.73
CA ASP A 97 0.17 31.60 17.81
C ASP A 97 -0.03 30.91 16.46
N LEU A 98 1.06 30.70 15.71
CA LEU A 98 1.00 30.02 14.41
C LEU A 98 0.44 28.61 14.53
N HIS A 99 0.62 27.99 15.70
CA HIS A 99 0.13 26.66 15.98
C HIS A 99 -1.41 26.58 15.92
N ILE A 100 -2.12 27.59 16.43
CA ILE A 100 -3.59 27.64 16.37
C ILE A 100 -4.07 27.79 14.93
N TRP A 101 -3.46 28.72 14.18
CA TRP A 101 -3.77 28.92 12.76
C TRP A 101 -3.54 27.66 11.96
N PHE A 102 -2.50 26.92 12.30
CA PHE A 102 -2.17 25.68 11.65
C PHE A 102 -3.25 24.61 11.78
N VAL A 103 -3.70 24.42 13.01
CA VAL A 103 -4.74 23.45 13.36
C VAL A 103 -6.02 23.81 12.62
N LEU A 104 -6.39 25.09 12.60
CA LEU A 104 -7.57 25.58 11.87
C LEU A 104 -7.46 25.37 10.34
N ILE A 105 -6.31 25.74 9.74
CA ILE A 105 -6.07 25.54 8.31
C ILE A 105 -6.08 24.05 7.97
N SER A 106 -5.50 23.19 8.82
CA SER A 106 -5.47 21.74 8.63
C SER A 106 -6.87 21.15 8.70
N LEU A 107 -7.71 21.57 9.66
CA LEU A 107 -9.11 21.16 9.75
C LEU A 107 -9.93 21.61 8.54
N LEU A 108 -9.73 22.85 8.08
CA LEU A 108 -10.37 23.35 6.87
C LEU A 108 -9.94 22.53 5.64
N ALA A 109 -8.64 22.28 5.50
CA ALA A 109 -8.11 21.51 4.38
C ALA A 109 -8.61 20.05 4.39
N LEU A 110 -8.63 19.41 5.56
CA LEU A 110 -9.15 18.05 5.74
C LEU A 110 -10.65 17.98 5.47
N SER A 111 -11.44 18.92 5.99
CA SER A 111 -12.89 18.97 5.77
C SER A 111 -13.24 19.20 4.29
N CYS A 112 -12.52 20.07 3.59
CA CYS A 112 -12.66 20.24 2.13
C CYS A 112 -12.31 18.95 1.37
N SER A 113 -11.27 18.22 1.82
CA SER A 113 -10.81 16.98 1.20
C SER A 113 -11.76 15.80 1.45
N CYS A 114 -12.51 15.81 2.55
CA CYS A 114 -13.52 14.81 2.89
C CYS A 114 -14.82 14.96 2.11
N SER A 115 -14.99 16.03 1.32
CA SER A 115 -16.22 16.25 0.55
C SER A 115 -16.42 15.12 -0.48
N PRO A 116 -17.60 14.47 -0.53
CA PRO A 116 -17.86 13.36 -1.45
C PRO A 116 -17.77 13.78 -2.93
N THR A 117 -17.92 15.08 -3.23
CA THR A 117 -17.80 15.63 -4.57
C THR A 117 -16.37 16.04 -4.94
N ALA A 118 -15.43 16.04 -4.00
CA ALA A 118 -14.04 16.37 -4.27
C ALA A 118 -13.38 15.24 -5.07
N ARG A 119 -13.10 15.53 -6.35
CA ARG A 119 -12.14 14.78 -7.15
C ARG A 119 -10.79 15.44 -6.95
N MET A 120 -9.87 14.75 -6.28
CA MET A 120 -8.48 15.18 -6.19
C MET A 120 -7.74 14.66 -7.41
N ASP A 121 -7.30 15.56 -8.28
CA ASP A 121 -6.37 15.21 -9.34
C ASP A 121 -4.97 14.94 -8.76
N ALA A 122 -4.11 14.22 -9.50
CA ALA A 122 -2.76 13.90 -9.07
C ALA A 122 -1.94 15.17 -8.75
N MET A 123 -2.13 16.23 -9.54
CA MET A 123 -1.46 17.52 -9.31
C MET A 123 -1.95 18.21 -8.03
N GLU A 124 -3.25 18.13 -7.73
CA GLU A 124 -3.82 18.69 -6.51
C GLU A 124 -3.32 17.93 -5.28
N SER A 125 -3.24 16.59 -5.38
CA SER A 125 -2.65 15.79 -4.32
C SER A 125 -1.18 16.12 -4.05
N ARG A 126 -0.38 16.42 -5.08
CA ARG A 126 1.01 16.86 -4.91
C ARG A 126 1.09 18.22 -4.22
N LYS A 127 0.26 19.18 -4.64
CA LYS A 127 0.17 20.50 -3.99
C LYS A 127 -0.20 20.34 -2.52
N PHE A 128 -1.21 19.54 -2.22
CA PHE A 128 -1.64 19.26 -0.85
C PHE A 128 -0.50 18.62 -0.03
N THR A 129 0.22 17.64 -0.60
CA THR A 129 1.38 17.01 0.03
C THR A 129 2.46 18.03 0.38
N ILE A 130 2.79 18.95 -0.54
CA ILE A 130 3.75 20.03 -0.28
C ILE A 130 3.25 20.92 0.86
N ILE A 131 2.00 21.41 0.75
CA ILE A 131 1.41 22.30 1.74
C ILE A 131 1.51 21.64 3.11
N VAL A 132 0.96 20.43 3.30
CA VAL A 132 0.97 19.74 4.60
C VAL A 132 2.38 19.51 5.14
N ASN A 133 3.35 19.14 4.32
CA ASN A 133 4.72 18.93 4.80
C ASN A 133 5.42 20.23 5.20
N VAL A 134 5.31 21.28 4.37
CA VAL A 134 5.83 22.64 4.71
C VAL A 134 5.20 23.10 6.00
N ALA A 135 3.89 22.97 6.06
CA ALA A 135 3.05 23.36 7.14
C ALA A 135 3.51 22.64 8.44
N SER A 136 3.68 21.31 8.40
CA SER A 136 4.17 20.50 9.54
C SER A 136 5.57 20.86 10.03
N VAL A 137 6.41 21.43 9.15
CA VAL A 137 7.74 21.92 9.53
C VAL A 137 7.62 23.29 10.21
N LEU A 138 6.77 24.17 9.68
CA LEU A 138 6.54 25.49 10.25
C LEU A 138 5.90 25.45 11.64
N THR A 139 5.01 24.48 11.92
CA THR A 139 4.44 24.33 13.28
C THR A 139 5.48 24.11 14.35
N ARG A 140 6.64 23.54 14.01
CA ARG A 140 7.71 23.29 14.97
C ARG A 140 8.17 24.58 15.62
N ALA A 141 8.16 25.71 14.90
CA ALA A 141 8.70 26.99 15.36
C ALA A 141 8.09 27.48 16.68
N ASP A 142 6.78 27.23 16.88
CA ASP A 142 6.07 27.61 18.10
C ASP A 142 5.73 26.40 18.99
N THR A 143 6.10 25.19 18.58
CA THR A 143 5.77 23.97 19.36
C THR A 143 6.75 23.81 20.53
N PRO A 144 6.25 23.66 21.78
CA PRO A 144 7.11 23.37 22.93
C PRO A 144 7.96 22.12 22.70
N LYS A 145 9.21 22.12 23.18
CA LYS A 145 10.16 21.01 22.97
C LYS A 145 9.61 19.66 23.44
N GLN A 146 8.75 19.64 24.45
CA GLN A 146 8.09 18.44 24.98
C GLN A 146 7.09 17.81 23.99
N LEU A 147 6.53 18.61 23.07
CA LEU A 147 5.56 18.19 22.07
C LEU A 147 6.18 17.90 20.69
N LEU A 148 7.50 18.14 20.52
CA LEU A 148 8.20 17.82 19.27
C LEU A 148 8.04 16.34 18.85
N PRO A 149 8.12 15.33 19.73
CA PRO A 149 7.89 13.94 19.34
C PRO A 149 6.50 13.72 18.75
N THR A 150 5.48 14.35 19.34
CA THR A 150 4.10 14.29 18.84
C THR A 150 3.99 14.93 17.46
N ASN A 151 4.64 16.08 17.24
CA ASN A 151 4.68 16.72 15.93
C ASN A 151 5.38 15.83 14.88
N THR A 152 6.47 15.14 15.25
CA THR A 152 7.14 14.19 14.35
C THR A 152 6.24 13.02 13.99
N VAL A 153 5.49 12.47 14.95
CA VAL A 153 4.52 11.38 14.69
C VAL A 153 3.36 11.89 13.83
N ALA A 154 2.81 13.06 14.12
CA ALA A 154 1.75 13.68 13.31
C ALA A 154 2.24 13.92 11.88
N SER A 155 3.45 14.45 11.72
CA SER A 155 4.11 14.64 10.43
C SER A 155 4.24 13.31 9.67
N MET A 156 4.74 12.27 10.35
CA MET A 156 4.90 10.93 9.79
C MET A 156 3.56 10.39 9.29
N MET A 157 2.52 10.49 10.12
CA MET A 157 1.17 10.06 9.79
C MET A 157 0.64 10.83 8.59
N MET A 158 0.77 12.15 8.55
CA MET A 158 0.33 12.96 7.40
C MET A 158 1.06 12.58 6.09
N SER A 159 2.32 12.15 6.19
CA SER A 159 3.09 11.69 5.02
C SER A 159 2.68 10.31 4.52
N PHE A 160 2.17 9.42 5.38
CA PHE A 160 1.65 8.11 4.95
C PHE A 160 0.44 8.21 4.05
N ILE A 161 -0.31 9.29 4.19
CA ILE A 161 -1.56 9.43 3.47
C ILE A 161 -1.29 10.08 2.10
N ALA A 162 -0.15 10.74 1.89
CA ALA A 162 0.20 11.37 0.63
C ALA A 162 0.01 10.40 -0.54
N ALA A 163 -0.77 10.78 -1.56
CA ALA A 163 -1.14 9.88 -2.66
C ALA A 163 0.06 9.38 -3.48
N GLU A 164 1.21 10.04 -3.35
CA GLU A 164 2.48 9.59 -3.92
C GLU A 164 3.55 9.54 -2.81
N PRO A 165 3.75 8.38 -2.16
CA PRO A 165 4.70 8.24 -1.05
C PRO A 165 6.13 8.65 -1.43
N VAL A 166 6.57 8.30 -2.64
CA VAL A 166 7.90 8.68 -3.16
C VAL A 166 8.03 10.20 -3.28
N PHE A 167 6.99 10.88 -3.77
CA PHE A 167 6.99 12.33 -3.86
C PHE A 167 7.04 12.97 -2.47
N SER A 168 6.28 12.43 -1.50
CA SER A 168 6.33 12.90 -0.11
C SER A 168 7.73 12.74 0.52
N VAL A 169 8.48 11.68 0.17
CA VAL A 169 9.88 11.51 0.60
C VAL A 169 10.75 12.63 0.04
N TRP A 170 10.64 12.96 -1.24
CA TRP A 170 11.42 14.05 -1.84
C TRP A 170 11.10 15.41 -1.23
N VAL A 171 9.82 15.70 -0.99
CA VAL A 171 9.39 16.93 -0.32
C VAL A 171 10.00 17.01 1.08
N ARG A 172 9.99 15.92 1.86
CA ARG A 172 10.62 15.88 3.18
C ARG A 172 12.12 16.13 3.13
N VAL A 173 12.83 15.46 2.22
CA VAL A 173 14.28 15.65 2.04
C VAL A 173 14.59 17.11 1.72
N ALA A 174 13.79 17.74 0.85
CA ALA A 174 13.94 19.15 0.52
C ALA A 174 13.66 20.10 1.70
N LEU A 175 12.84 19.68 2.67
CA LEU A 175 12.50 20.46 3.86
C LEU A 175 13.44 20.25 5.05
N ILE A 176 14.37 19.28 5.00
CA ILE A 176 15.35 19.04 6.07
C ILE A 176 16.10 20.33 6.48
N PRO A 177 16.64 21.15 5.56
CA PRO A 177 17.37 22.36 5.93
C PRO A 177 16.49 23.37 6.68
N VAL A 178 15.22 23.50 6.27
CA VAL A 178 14.25 24.39 6.91
C VAL A 178 13.92 23.89 8.31
N SER A 179 13.71 22.59 8.47
CA SER A 179 13.44 21.98 9.77
C SER A 179 14.60 22.15 10.73
N VAL A 180 15.83 21.91 10.27
CA VAL A 180 17.05 22.12 11.07
C VAL A 180 17.19 23.59 11.48
N ALA A 181 16.91 24.54 10.57
CA ALA A 181 16.98 25.96 10.87
C ALA A 181 15.95 26.39 11.93
N ILE A 182 14.74 25.84 11.87
CA ILE A 182 13.68 26.09 12.86
C ILE A 182 14.07 25.53 14.22
N ASP A 183 14.51 24.28 14.30
CA ASP A 183 14.91 23.68 15.57
C ASP A 183 16.13 24.41 16.17
N TRP A 184 17.09 24.80 15.33
CA TRP A 184 18.25 25.59 15.76
C TRP A 184 17.85 26.95 16.34
N SER A 185 16.84 27.60 15.76
CA SER A 185 16.34 28.89 16.26
C SER A 185 15.67 28.81 17.63
N GLN A 186 15.29 27.62 18.09
CA GLN A 186 14.71 27.38 19.41
C GLN A 186 15.74 27.00 20.47
N GLU A 187 17.01 26.85 20.10
CA GLU A 187 18.07 26.61 21.05
C GLU A 187 18.51 27.90 21.76
N ALA A 188 19.01 27.73 22.99
CA ALA A 188 19.46 28.86 23.79
C ALA A 188 20.59 29.64 23.11
N VAL A 189 20.63 30.95 23.31
CA VAL A 189 21.71 31.81 22.79
C VAL A 189 23.04 31.32 23.36
N GLY A 190 23.92 30.80 22.50
CA GLY A 190 25.20 30.19 22.89
C GLY A 190 25.26 28.67 22.77
N ALA A 191 24.24 28.02 22.21
CA ALA A 191 24.31 26.60 21.82
C ALA A 191 25.54 26.32 20.95
N GLY A 192 26.25 25.24 21.26
CA GLY A 192 27.48 24.86 20.60
C GLY A 192 27.26 24.07 19.31
N SER A 193 28.36 23.71 18.65
CA SER A 193 28.35 22.88 17.44
C SER A 193 27.84 21.45 17.70
N LYS A 194 27.90 20.99 18.96
CA LYS A 194 27.42 19.66 19.36
C LYS A 194 25.90 19.57 19.30
N GLU A 195 25.19 20.59 19.78
CA GLU A 195 23.73 20.66 19.73
C GLU A 195 23.23 20.70 18.28
N LEU A 196 23.88 21.50 17.43
CA LEU A 196 23.57 21.54 15.99
C LEU A 196 23.76 20.17 15.34
N ALA A 197 24.85 19.47 15.64
CA ALA A 197 25.12 18.14 15.10
C ALA A 197 24.05 17.12 15.52
N LEU A 198 23.55 17.21 16.76
CA LEU A 198 22.47 16.35 17.25
C LEU A 198 21.13 16.66 16.56
N ILE A 199 20.80 17.93 16.35
CA ILE A 199 19.59 18.34 15.61
C ILE A 199 19.65 17.80 14.18
N VAL A 200 20.76 18.02 13.48
CA VAL A 200 20.96 17.52 12.11
C VAL A 200 20.88 15.99 12.07
N ALA A 201 21.55 15.29 12.98
CA ALA A 201 21.52 13.83 13.04
C ALA A 201 20.11 13.30 13.33
N ASN A 202 19.37 13.92 14.25
CA ASN A 202 18.02 13.53 14.59
C ASN A 202 17.06 13.71 13.42
N GLU A 203 17.15 14.83 12.71
CA GLU A 203 16.30 15.11 11.54
C GLU A 203 16.63 14.17 10.37
N LEU A 204 17.92 13.90 10.12
CA LEU A 204 18.35 12.93 9.11
C LEU A 204 17.86 11.51 9.42
N ILE A 205 18.02 11.04 10.66
CA ILE A 205 17.58 9.69 11.08
C ILE A 205 16.06 9.59 11.01
N SER A 206 15.33 10.60 11.49
CA SER A 206 13.87 10.63 11.45
C SER A 206 13.36 10.64 10.01
N SER A 207 13.97 11.44 9.14
CA SER A 207 13.63 11.49 7.71
C SER A 207 13.92 10.16 7.01
N LEU A 208 15.06 9.52 7.30
CA LEU A 208 15.40 8.18 6.78
C LEU A 208 14.39 7.13 7.25
N PHE A 209 14.00 7.15 8.53
CA PHE A 209 13.04 6.21 9.08
C PHE A 209 11.67 6.34 8.41
N ILE A 210 11.16 7.56 8.30
CA ILE A 210 9.88 7.85 7.66
C ILE A 210 9.93 7.47 6.18
N SER A 211 11.02 7.80 5.49
CA SER A 211 11.21 7.43 4.09
C SER A 211 11.21 5.92 3.88
N CYS A 212 11.93 5.16 4.73
CA CYS A 212 11.92 3.70 4.69
C CYS A 212 10.51 3.13 4.87
N MET A 213 9.75 3.67 5.83
CA MET A 213 8.38 3.22 6.10
C MET A 213 7.43 3.52 4.93
N LEU A 214 7.51 4.73 4.35
CA LEU A 214 6.71 5.13 3.19
C LEU A 214 7.01 4.26 1.96
N LEU A 215 8.29 4.02 1.68
CA LEU A 215 8.71 3.18 0.56
C LEU A 215 8.32 1.72 0.76
N GLN A 216 8.37 1.22 1.99
CA GLN A 216 7.90 -0.13 2.30
C GLN A 216 6.39 -0.26 2.12
N ALA A 217 5.61 0.73 2.55
CA ALA A 217 4.17 0.76 2.33
C ALA A 217 3.83 0.80 0.83
N ASP A 218 4.49 1.68 0.07
CA ASP A 218 4.34 1.77 -1.39
C ASP A 218 4.69 0.45 -2.10
N PHE A 219 5.81 -0.18 -1.71
CA PHE A 219 6.20 -1.48 -2.26
C PHE A 219 5.16 -2.57 -1.98
N LEU A 220 4.62 -2.63 -0.76
CA LEU A 220 3.59 -3.62 -0.39
C LEU A 220 2.29 -3.39 -1.17
N MET A 221 1.86 -2.14 -1.33
CA MET A 221 0.66 -1.79 -2.11
C MET A 221 0.84 -2.14 -3.58
N ARG A 222 1.98 -1.77 -4.20
CA ARG A 222 2.30 -2.16 -5.58
C ARG A 222 2.31 -3.66 -5.78
N LYS A 223 2.89 -4.41 -4.83
CA LYS A 223 2.92 -5.88 -4.89
C LYS A 223 1.51 -6.47 -4.81
N ARG A 224 0.67 -5.93 -3.92
CA ARG A 224 -0.73 -6.36 -3.78
C ARG A 224 -1.52 -6.11 -5.06
N GLU A 225 -1.37 -4.93 -5.65
CA GLU A 225 -2.09 -4.56 -6.87
C GLU A 225 -1.63 -5.35 -8.08
N ALA A 226 -0.31 -5.56 -8.23
CA ALA A 226 0.21 -6.43 -9.29
C ALA A 226 -0.33 -7.86 -9.18
N ALA A 227 -0.46 -8.40 -7.96
CA ALA A 227 -1.07 -9.71 -7.73
C ALA A 227 -2.58 -9.72 -8.01
N ALA A 228 -3.29 -8.62 -7.74
CA ALA A 228 -4.70 -8.48 -8.06
C ALA A 228 -4.93 -8.48 -9.57
N ILE A 229 -4.13 -7.73 -10.34
CA ILE A 229 -4.18 -7.70 -11.81
C ILE A 229 -3.90 -9.09 -12.41
N ASP A 230 -2.89 -9.81 -11.90
CA ASP A 230 -2.59 -11.17 -12.37
C ASP A 230 -3.74 -12.14 -12.08
N LEU A 231 -4.37 -12.02 -10.90
CA LEU A 231 -5.53 -12.82 -10.54
C LEU A 231 -6.76 -12.49 -11.39
N GLU A 232 -7.01 -11.22 -11.70
CA GLU A 232 -8.05 -10.79 -12.65
C GLU A 232 -7.81 -11.37 -14.04
N ALA A 233 -6.57 -11.36 -14.53
CA ALA A 233 -6.20 -11.94 -15.82
C ALA A 233 -6.42 -13.46 -15.84
N GLN A 234 -6.06 -14.16 -14.76
CA GLN A 234 -6.30 -15.60 -14.61
C GLN A 234 -7.79 -15.94 -14.54
N MET A 235 -8.59 -15.15 -13.82
CA MET A 235 -10.04 -15.32 -13.74
C MET A 235 -10.70 -15.10 -15.11
N LYS A 236 -10.28 -14.08 -15.85
CA LYS A 236 -10.78 -13.83 -17.21
C LYS A 236 -10.47 -15.00 -18.14
N LYS A 237 -9.23 -15.51 -18.12
CA LYS A 237 -8.84 -16.68 -18.90
C LYS A 237 -9.66 -17.92 -18.54
N SER A 238 -9.80 -18.22 -17.25
CA SER A 238 -10.62 -19.35 -16.77
C SER A 238 -12.09 -19.21 -17.17
N SER A 239 -12.64 -17.99 -17.14
CA SER A 239 -14.00 -17.72 -17.61
C SER A 239 -14.17 -17.96 -19.10
N ASP A 240 -13.16 -17.65 -19.92
CA ASP A 240 -13.22 -17.85 -21.37
C ASP A 240 -13.03 -19.33 -21.72
N ASP A 241 -12.11 -20.03 -21.05
CA ASP A 241 -11.95 -21.49 -21.17
C ASP A 241 -13.25 -22.23 -20.79
N ALA A 242 -13.95 -21.77 -19.74
CA ALA A 242 -15.24 -22.34 -19.35
C ALA A 242 -16.33 -22.16 -20.41
N LYS A 243 -16.35 -21.02 -21.12
CA LYS A 243 -17.28 -20.78 -22.24
C LYS A 243 -16.95 -21.70 -23.42
N GLU A 244 -15.67 -21.88 -23.74
CA GLU A 244 -15.24 -22.81 -24.79
C GLU A 244 -15.66 -24.25 -24.46
N ILE A 245 -15.44 -24.71 -23.21
CA ILE A 245 -15.88 -26.04 -22.76
C ILE A 245 -17.40 -26.18 -22.87
N GLN A 246 -18.18 -25.16 -22.49
CA GLN A 246 -19.64 -25.17 -22.65
C GLN A 246 -20.06 -25.27 -24.12
N GLN A 247 -19.38 -24.58 -25.02
CA GLN A 247 -19.64 -24.67 -26.46
C GLN A 247 -19.31 -26.07 -27.01
N ILE A 248 -18.18 -26.65 -26.61
CA ILE A 248 -17.78 -28.02 -26.97
C ILE A 248 -18.80 -29.03 -26.44
N LEU A 249 -19.23 -28.90 -25.19
CA LEU A 249 -20.26 -29.76 -24.60
C LEU A 249 -21.61 -29.63 -25.32
N ALA A 250 -22.00 -28.43 -25.72
CA ALA A 250 -23.21 -28.20 -26.50
C ALA A 250 -23.13 -28.85 -27.89
N ALA A 251 -21.98 -28.75 -28.56
CA ALA A 251 -21.73 -29.41 -29.84
C ALA A 251 -21.73 -30.94 -29.71
N ALA A 252 -21.09 -31.48 -28.67
CA ALA A 252 -21.06 -32.91 -28.37
C ALA A 252 -22.47 -33.46 -28.09
N ARG A 253 -23.31 -32.73 -27.32
CA ARG A 253 -24.71 -33.10 -27.08
C ARG A 253 -25.53 -33.15 -28.38
N ARG A 254 -25.32 -32.20 -29.29
CA ARG A 254 -25.98 -32.21 -30.62
C ARG A 254 -25.54 -33.41 -31.45
N LEU A 255 -24.24 -33.70 -31.49
CA LEU A 255 -23.72 -34.89 -32.19
C LEU A 255 -24.29 -36.17 -31.61
N LEU A 256 -24.33 -36.31 -30.29
CA LEU A 256 -24.93 -37.46 -29.61
C LEU A 256 -26.41 -37.61 -29.95
N SER A 257 -27.19 -36.53 -29.92
CA SER A 257 -28.61 -36.54 -30.33
C SER A 257 -28.77 -37.04 -31.76
N VAL A 258 -28.02 -36.49 -32.71
CA VAL A 258 -28.08 -36.90 -34.12
C VAL A 258 -27.69 -38.38 -34.29
N THR A 259 -26.66 -38.85 -33.58
CA THR A 259 -26.28 -40.27 -33.64
C THR A 259 -27.35 -41.18 -33.04
N CYS A 260 -28.01 -40.78 -31.96
CA CYS A 260 -29.13 -41.53 -31.38
C CYS A 260 -30.31 -41.60 -32.36
N ASP A 261 -30.70 -40.47 -32.96
CA ASP A 261 -31.77 -40.41 -33.96
C ASP A 261 -31.45 -41.30 -35.18
N CYS A 262 -30.20 -41.27 -35.66
CA CYS A 262 -29.74 -42.13 -36.75
C CYS A 262 -29.80 -43.63 -36.37
N CYS A 263 -29.38 -44.00 -35.16
CA CYS A 263 -29.46 -45.37 -34.67
C CYS A 263 -30.92 -45.85 -34.52
N GLU A 264 -31.82 -44.99 -34.04
CA GLU A 264 -33.26 -45.29 -33.95
C GLU A 264 -33.87 -45.50 -35.34
N GLN A 265 -33.57 -44.62 -36.30
CA GLN A 265 -34.00 -44.80 -37.69
C GLN A 265 -33.44 -46.09 -38.31
N LEU A 266 -32.17 -46.43 -38.02
CA LEU A 266 -31.55 -47.66 -38.51
C LEU A 266 -32.24 -48.90 -37.91
N SER A 267 -32.59 -48.86 -36.62
CA SER A 267 -33.33 -49.91 -35.92
C SER A 267 -34.73 -50.10 -36.50
N ASN A 268 -35.48 -49.01 -36.70
CA ASN A 268 -36.82 -49.05 -37.29
C ASN A 268 -36.80 -49.60 -38.73
N ASN A 269 -35.75 -49.28 -39.50
CA ASN A 269 -35.55 -49.84 -40.85
C ASN A 269 -35.13 -51.32 -40.83
N TRP A 270 -34.47 -51.78 -39.76
CA TRP A 270 -34.13 -53.18 -39.56
C TRP A 270 -35.36 -54.05 -39.28
N ASP A 271 -36.33 -53.55 -38.50
CA ASP A 271 -37.58 -54.27 -38.21
C ASP A 271 -38.49 -54.45 -39.46
N LEU A 272 -38.29 -53.65 -40.51
CA LEU A 272 -38.99 -53.76 -41.80
C LEU A 272 -38.41 -54.85 -42.72
N LEU A 273 -37.17 -55.28 -42.47
CA LEU A 273 -36.65 -56.51 -43.03
C LEU A 273 -37.13 -57.67 -42.15
N ASN A 274 -38.39 -58.07 -42.37
CA ASN A 274 -38.81 -59.43 -42.06
C ASN A 274 -37.66 -60.37 -42.46
N PRO A 275 -37.10 -61.17 -41.55
CA PRO A 275 -36.05 -62.10 -41.92
C PRO A 275 -36.68 -63.07 -42.91
N THR A 276 -36.50 -62.81 -44.21
CA THR A 276 -36.71 -63.84 -45.22
C THR A 276 -35.88 -65.01 -44.74
N ARG A 277 -36.55 -66.13 -44.44
CA ARG A 277 -36.00 -67.40 -43.92
C ARG A 277 -34.72 -67.90 -44.62
N ARG A 278 -34.29 -67.26 -45.72
CA ARG A 278 -33.06 -67.53 -46.48
C ARG A 278 -31.78 -66.97 -45.86
N ALA A 279 -31.82 -66.03 -44.92
CA ALA A 279 -30.59 -65.54 -44.26
C ALA A 279 -30.14 -66.39 -43.06
N MET A 280 -31.00 -67.28 -42.53
CA MET A 280 -30.63 -68.25 -41.49
C MET A 280 -29.79 -69.44 -42.00
N GLU A 281 -29.54 -69.54 -43.30
CA GLU A 281 -28.70 -70.59 -43.89
C GLU A 281 -27.26 -70.15 -44.19
N LEU A 282 -26.87 -68.89 -43.88
CA LEU A 282 -25.45 -68.53 -43.94
C LEU A 282 -24.72 -68.94 -42.64
N PRO A 283 -23.58 -69.64 -42.74
CA PRO A 283 -23.10 -70.50 -41.67
C PRO A 283 -22.48 -69.71 -40.52
N ARG A 284 -22.73 -70.18 -39.30
CA ARG A 284 -22.07 -69.91 -38.00
C ARG A 284 -20.51 -70.06 -37.99
N ARG A 285 -19.79 -69.78 -39.08
CA ARG A 285 -18.34 -70.07 -39.20
C ARG A 285 -17.41 -68.86 -39.18
N LEU A 286 -17.90 -67.63 -39.05
CA LEU A 286 -17.02 -66.44 -39.05
C LEU A 286 -17.02 -65.59 -37.78
N GLN A 287 -17.78 -65.95 -36.73
CA GLN A 287 -17.93 -65.08 -35.56
C GLN A 287 -16.94 -65.27 -34.40
N PHE A 288 -15.88 -66.08 -34.54
CA PHE A 288 -14.94 -66.31 -33.42
C PHE A 288 -13.45 -66.12 -33.72
N ARG A 289 -13.07 -65.64 -34.92
CA ARG A 289 -11.64 -65.57 -35.28
C ARG A 289 -10.97 -64.20 -35.24
N GLU A 290 -11.71 -63.08 -35.17
CA GLU A 290 -11.07 -61.75 -35.15
C GLU A 290 -11.14 -61.00 -33.81
N LEU A 291 -11.93 -61.45 -32.82
CA LEU A 291 -11.97 -60.79 -31.51
C LEU A 291 -10.84 -61.21 -30.55
N ARG A 292 -9.79 -61.89 -31.05
CA ARG A 292 -8.62 -62.32 -30.26
C ARG A 292 -7.31 -61.62 -30.66
N LEU A 293 -7.35 -60.62 -31.55
CA LEU A 293 -6.17 -59.90 -32.03
C LEU A 293 -6.16 -58.39 -31.72
N MET A 294 -7.09 -57.89 -30.89
CA MET A 294 -7.11 -56.49 -30.43
C MET A 294 -7.36 -56.34 -28.91
N ILE A 295 -6.72 -57.20 -28.11
CA ILE A 295 -6.33 -56.93 -26.71
C ILE A 295 -4.86 -57.35 -26.62
#